data_AF-A0A3C0XLF8-F1
#
_entry.id   AF-A0A3C0XLF8-F1
#
_cell.length_a   1.000
_cell.length_b   1.000
_cell.length_c   1.000
_cell.angle_alpha   90.00
_cell.angle_beta   90.00
_cell.angle_gamma   90.00
#
_symmetry.space_group_name_H-M   'P 1'
#
loop_
_entity.id
_entity.type
_entity.pdbx_description
1 polymer ?
#
loop_
_entity_poly.entity_id
_entity_poly.type
_entity_poly.pdbx_seq_one_letter_code
_entity_poly.pdbx_strand_id
1 'polypeptide(L)'
;MREALRSLELLGVVETRAGGGTFVRRTVPEDLARPLSNLIARGHTLTDVIEVRGLIEPAIAASAATRIHPDELVQLRAILTQQAEKVAAGQSYAEEDTRFHEIIGQAARNELLVTMLGVIWDVLRSSREQWLQTNQRAHSSIDAHERILVALDAHQPDAARAAAAEHIRAVGEGILKLIADERTAPETPGPQATATVGKGA
;
A
#
# COMPACT_ATOMS: atom_id res chain seq x y z
N MET A 1 -21.72 0.86 -29.96
CA MET A 1 -21.96 -0.42 -29.23
C MET A 1 -20.67 -1.12 -28.82
N ARG A 2 -19.65 -1.27 -29.69
CA ARG A 2 -18.35 -1.86 -29.29
C ARG A 2 -17.58 -1.08 -28.22
N GLU A 3 -17.64 0.25 -28.23
CA GLU A 3 -17.00 1.09 -27.19
C GLU A 3 -17.69 0.95 -25.83
N ALA A 4 -19.02 0.98 -25.79
CA ALA A 4 -19.78 0.73 -24.56
C ALA A 4 -19.48 -0.65 -23.97
N LEU A 5 -19.36 -1.68 -24.81
CA LEU A 5 -18.97 -3.03 -24.37
C LEU A 5 -17.54 -3.08 -23.85
N ARG A 6 -16.58 -2.40 -24.50
CA ARG A 6 -15.21 -2.26 -23.99
C ARG A 6 -15.15 -1.51 -22.65
N SER A 7 -15.95 -0.46 -22.47
CA SER A 7 -16.04 0.25 -21.20
C SER A 7 -16.62 -0.62 -20.09
N LEU A 8 -17.67 -1.40 -20.39
CA LEU A 8 -18.25 -2.35 -19.44
C LEU A 8 -17.31 -3.52 -19.12
N GLU A 9 -16.49 -3.94 -20.09
CA GLU A 9 -15.45 -4.97 -19.91
C GLU A 9 -14.28 -4.43 -19.06
N LEU A 10 -13.90 -3.16 -19.24
CA LEU A 10 -12.93 -2.46 -18.38
C LEU A 10 -13.44 -2.29 -16.93
N LEU A 11 -14.75 -2.10 -16.76
CA LEU A 11 -15.41 -2.02 -15.46
C LEU A 11 -15.69 -3.40 -14.83
N GLY A 12 -15.31 -4.50 -15.50
CA GLY A 12 -15.50 -5.86 -15.01
C GLY A 12 -16.96 -6.34 -14.98
N VAL A 13 -17.88 -5.58 -15.57
CA VAL A 13 -19.33 -5.85 -15.58
C VAL A 13 -19.70 -6.92 -16.60
N VAL A 14 -18.89 -7.05 -17.66
CA VAL A 14 -19.10 -8.05 -18.72
C VAL A 14 -17.79 -8.70 -19.13
N GLU A 15 -17.85 -9.95 -19.59
CA GLU A 15 -16.72 -10.62 -20.26
C GLU A 15 -17.10 -11.07 -21.66
N THR A 16 -16.17 -10.91 -22.61
CA THR A 16 -16.32 -11.43 -23.97
C THR A 16 -15.56 -12.74 -24.13
N ARG A 17 -16.27 -13.84 -24.38
CA ARG A 17 -15.64 -15.14 -24.67
C ARG A 17 -15.49 -15.36 -26.18
N ALA A 18 -14.32 -15.82 -26.61
CA ALA A 18 -14.07 -16.13 -28.01
C ALA A 18 -15.09 -17.16 -28.53
N GLY A 19 -15.91 -16.75 -29.49
CA GLY A 19 -16.94 -17.60 -30.13
C GLY A 19 -18.30 -17.68 -29.44
N GLY A 20 -18.53 -17.00 -28.30
CA GLY A 20 -19.72 -17.26 -27.46
C GLY A 20 -20.63 -16.08 -27.11
N GLY A 21 -20.26 -14.84 -27.43
CA GLY A 21 -21.04 -13.64 -27.05
C GLY A 21 -20.55 -12.96 -25.76
N THR A 22 -21.26 -11.91 -25.32
CA THR A 22 -20.94 -11.13 -24.12
C THR A 22 -21.81 -11.58 -22.96
N PHE A 23 -21.20 -11.88 -21.80
CA PHE A 23 -21.90 -12.33 -20.60
C PHE A 23 -21.78 -11.31 -19.47
N VAL A 24 -22.86 -11.12 -18.71
CA VAL A 24 -22.87 -10.28 -17.51
C VAL A 24 -22.19 -11.04 -16.38
N ARG A 25 -21.15 -10.43 -15.79
CA ARG A 25 -20.43 -11.01 -14.65
C ARG A 25 -21.18 -10.65 -13.36
N ARG A 26 -21.27 -11.59 -12.41
CA ARG A 26 -21.68 -11.27 -11.04
C ARG A 26 -20.53 -10.47 -10.43
N THR A 27 -20.60 -9.15 -10.46
CA THR A 27 -19.57 -8.25 -9.93
C THR A 27 -19.40 -8.51 -8.44
N VAL A 28 -18.21 -8.97 -8.06
CA VAL A 28 -17.76 -8.93 -6.66
C VAL A 28 -16.98 -7.62 -6.43
N PRO A 29 -16.92 -7.08 -5.20
CA PRO A 29 -16.18 -5.85 -4.90
C PRO A 29 -14.74 -5.86 -5.44
N GLU A 30 -14.06 -7.02 -5.46
CA GLU A 30 -12.72 -7.16 -6.03
C GLU A 30 -12.63 -6.84 -7.54
N ASP A 31 -13.72 -7.02 -8.29
CA ASP A 31 -13.75 -6.77 -9.74
C ASP A 31 -13.71 -5.29 -10.10
N LEU A 32 -14.10 -4.41 -9.16
CA LEU A 32 -14.00 -2.96 -9.29
C LEU A 32 -12.70 -2.42 -8.69
N ALA A 33 -12.15 -3.10 -7.68
CA ALA A 33 -10.96 -2.66 -6.99
C ALA A 33 -9.74 -2.58 -7.92
N ARG A 34 -9.48 -3.63 -8.71
CA ARG A 34 -8.29 -3.71 -9.58
C ARG A 34 -8.28 -2.65 -10.71
N PRO A 35 -9.38 -2.41 -11.46
CA PRO A 35 -9.44 -1.30 -12.41
C PRO A 35 -9.26 0.07 -11.76
N LEU A 36 -9.83 0.29 -10.57
CA LEU A 36 -9.67 1.53 -9.82
C LEU A 36 -8.22 1.74 -9.37
N SER A 37 -7.57 0.71 -8.81
CA SER A 37 -6.16 0.79 -8.44
C SER A 37 -5.27 1.11 -9.64
N ASN A 38 -5.52 0.48 -10.79
CA ASN A 38 -4.78 0.78 -12.02
C ASN A 38 -5.01 2.21 -12.52
N LEU A 39 -6.23 2.74 -12.40
CA LEU A 39 -6.54 4.13 -12.76
C LEU A 39 -5.84 5.10 -11.82
N ILE A 40 -5.87 4.82 -10.51
CA ILE A 40 -5.22 5.64 -9.49
C ILE A 40 -3.71 5.65 -9.70
N ALA A 41 -3.09 4.48 -9.89
CA ALA A 41 -1.66 4.35 -10.12
C ALA A 41 -1.15 5.09 -11.37
N ARG A 42 -2.01 5.30 -12.39
CA ARG A 42 -1.65 6.02 -13.63
C ARG A 42 -1.86 7.53 -13.56
N GLY A 43 -2.68 8.00 -12.62
CA GLY A 43 -3.12 9.40 -12.55
C GLY A 43 -2.68 10.16 -11.30
N HIS A 44 -2.17 9.47 -10.28
CA HIS A 44 -1.90 10.05 -8.97
C HIS A 44 -0.48 9.79 -8.50
N THR A 45 0.05 10.71 -7.71
CA THR A 45 1.39 10.61 -7.13
C THR A 45 1.37 9.77 -5.85
N LEU A 46 2.52 9.21 -5.47
CA LEU A 46 2.68 8.56 -4.17
C LEU A 46 2.31 9.51 -3.01
N THR A 47 2.53 10.81 -3.17
CA THR A 47 2.12 11.85 -2.21
C THR A 47 0.61 11.88 -2.01
N ASP A 48 -0.18 11.82 -3.10
CA ASP A 48 -1.64 11.82 -3.03
C ASP A 48 -2.15 10.59 -2.26
N VAL A 49 -1.51 9.43 -2.48
CA VAL A 49 -1.84 8.19 -1.78
C VAL A 49 -1.57 8.32 -0.27
N ILE A 50 -0.44 8.91 0.11
CA ILE A 50 -0.12 9.16 1.52
C ILE A 50 -1.09 10.16 2.16
N GLU A 51 -1.48 11.21 1.43
CA GLU A 51 -2.46 12.18 1.92
C GLU A 51 -3.80 11.51 2.23
N VAL A 52 -4.32 10.69 1.32
CA VAL A 52 -5.56 9.92 1.53
C VAL A 52 -5.43 8.99 2.73
N ARG A 53 -4.30 8.26 2.86
CA ARG A 53 -4.04 7.40 4.02
C ARG A 53 -4.07 8.20 5.32
N GLY A 54 -3.49 9.39 5.34
CA GLY A 54 -3.47 10.28 6.50
C GLY A 54 -4.86 10.74 6.95
N LEU A 55 -5.81 10.83 6.02
CA LEU A 55 -7.21 11.18 6.32
C LEU A 55 -8.01 9.98 6.86
N ILE A 56 -7.82 8.79 6.29
CA ILE A 56 -8.70 7.64 6.55
C ILE A 56 -8.18 6.72 7.65
N GLU A 57 -6.88 6.42 7.67
CA GLU A 57 -6.34 5.39 8.57
C GLU A 57 -6.45 5.74 10.05
N PRO A 58 -6.25 7.00 10.48
CA PRO A 58 -6.45 7.36 11.89
C PRO A 58 -7.89 7.15 12.37
N ALA A 59 -8.88 7.43 11.51
CA ALA A 59 -10.28 7.18 11.83
C ALA A 59 -10.57 5.68 11.91
N ILE A 60 -9.96 4.88 11.02
CA ILE A 60 -10.08 3.43 11.00
C ILE A 60 -9.45 2.81 12.25
N ALA A 61 -8.25 3.25 12.66
CA ALA A 61 -7.59 2.78 13.87
C ALA A 61 -8.42 3.05 15.13
N ALA A 62 -9.00 4.25 15.24
CA ALA A 62 -9.92 4.58 16.35
C ALA A 62 -11.15 3.66 16.37
N SER A 63 -11.73 3.44 15.20
CA SER A 63 -12.89 2.56 14.99
C SER A 63 -12.57 1.12 15.38
N ALA A 64 -11.42 0.61 14.95
CA ALA A 64 -10.91 -0.72 15.28
C ALA A 64 -10.67 -0.88 16.78
N ALA A 65 -10.11 0.12 17.46
CA ALA A 65 -9.87 0.07 18.91
C ALA A 65 -11.15 -0.23 19.72
N THR A 66 -12.33 0.18 19.23
CA THR A 66 -13.61 -0.11 19.91
C THR A 66 -14.17 -1.51 19.66
N ARG A 67 -13.65 -2.26 18.67
CA ARG A 67 -14.29 -3.49 18.15
C ARG A 67 -13.33 -4.67 17.96
N ILE A 68 -12.03 -4.45 18.12
CA ILE A 68 -11.01 -5.46 17.87
C ILE A 68 -11.17 -6.64 18.83
N HIS A 69 -11.03 -7.85 18.31
CA HIS A 69 -11.08 -9.08 19.10
C HIS A 69 -9.69 -9.53 19.55
N PRO A 70 -9.61 -10.31 20.65
CA PRO A 70 -8.34 -10.88 21.12
C PRO A 70 -7.57 -11.65 20.04
N ASP A 71 -8.25 -12.39 19.17
CA ASP A 71 -7.62 -13.17 18.10
C ASP A 71 -6.94 -12.27 17.04
N GLU A 72 -7.51 -11.10 16.76
CA GLU A 72 -6.91 -10.12 15.85
C GLU A 72 -5.68 -9.46 16.48
N LEU A 73 -5.72 -9.18 17.79
CA LEU A 73 -4.56 -8.69 18.54
C LEU A 73 -3.40 -9.70 18.53
N VAL A 74 -3.70 -10.99 18.64
CA VAL A 74 -2.70 -12.07 18.50
C VAL A 74 -2.10 -12.06 17.09
N GLN A 75 -2.91 -11.90 16.05
CA GLN A 75 -2.42 -11.82 14.67
C GLN A 75 -1.53 -10.58 14.46
N LEU A 76 -1.92 -9.41 14.96
CA LEU A 76 -1.12 -8.19 14.88
C LEU A 76 0.23 -8.34 15.58
N ARG A 77 0.26 -8.95 16.77
CA ARG A 77 1.52 -9.27 17.49
C ARG A 77 2.42 -10.16 16.64
N ALA A 78 1.87 -11.23 16.07
CA ALA A 78 2.63 -12.15 15.23
C ALA A 78 3.22 -11.47 13.97
N ILE A 79 2.45 -10.56 13.34
CA ILE A 79 2.93 -9.78 12.19
C ILE A 79 4.08 -8.87 12.59
N LEU A 80 4.02 -8.20 13.74
CA LEU A 80 5.12 -7.35 14.21
C LEU A 80 6.39 -8.13 14.49
N THR A 81 6.27 -9.33 15.06
CA THR A 81 7.42 -10.23 15.20
C THR A 81 8.03 -10.58 13.84
N GLN A 82 7.20 -10.94 12.85
CA GLN A 82 7.68 -11.24 11.49
C GLN A 82 8.33 -10.02 10.82
N GLN A 83 7.79 -8.81 11.01
CA GLN A 83 8.42 -7.59 10.53
C GLN A 83 9.82 -7.43 11.11
N ALA A 84 9.96 -7.54 12.43
CA ALA A 84 11.24 -7.39 13.11
C ALA A 84 12.27 -8.43 12.63
N GLU A 85 11.86 -9.69 12.48
CA GLU A 85 12.72 -10.77 11.95
C GLU A 85 13.19 -10.50 10.52
N LYS A 86 12.27 -10.10 9.62
CA LYS A 86 12.63 -9.77 8.23
C LYS A 86 13.56 -8.58 8.15
N VAL A 87 13.28 -7.52 8.91
CA VAL A 87 14.13 -6.32 8.95
C VAL A 87 15.53 -6.64 9.48
N ALA A 88 15.63 -7.45 10.53
CA ALA A 88 16.92 -7.91 11.06
C ALA A 88 17.70 -8.76 10.04
N ALA A 89 16.99 -9.55 9.21
CA ALA A 89 17.57 -10.31 8.12
C ALA A 89 17.85 -9.48 6.86
N GLY A 90 17.58 -8.17 6.87
CA GLY A 90 17.73 -7.28 5.72
C GLY A 90 16.73 -7.55 4.58
N GLN A 91 15.66 -8.28 4.86
CA GLN A 91 14.60 -8.64 3.92
C GLN A 91 13.49 -7.59 3.91
N SER A 92 12.72 -7.57 2.81
CA SER A 92 11.54 -6.72 2.69
C SER A 92 10.43 -7.12 3.67
N TYR A 93 9.86 -6.16 4.39
CA TYR A 93 8.72 -6.34 5.30
C TYR A 93 7.41 -5.77 4.72
N ALA A 94 7.39 -5.44 3.43
CA ALA A 94 6.31 -4.69 2.80
C ALA A 94 4.96 -5.43 2.81
N GLU A 95 4.98 -6.77 2.76
CA GLU A 95 3.79 -7.61 2.83
C GLU A 95 3.21 -7.59 4.24
N GLU A 96 4.06 -7.75 5.26
CA GLU A 96 3.66 -7.71 6.67
C GLU A 96 3.06 -6.35 7.04
N ASP A 97 3.67 -5.28 6.55
CA ASP A 97 3.18 -3.91 6.72
C ASP A 97 1.78 -3.74 6.14
N THR A 98 1.56 -4.21 4.91
CA THR A 98 0.23 -4.19 4.30
C THR A 98 -0.78 -4.99 5.13
N ARG A 99 -0.42 -6.20 5.54
CA ARG A 99 -1.28 -7.09 6.32
C ARG A 99 -1.63 -6.52 7.69
N PHE A 100 -0.70 -5.80 8.34
CA PHE A 100 -0.94 -5.11 9.60
C PHE A 100 -2.10 -4.12 9.47
N HIS A 101 -2.05 -3.26 8.45
CA HIS A 101 -3.12 -2.29 8.22
C HIS A 101 -4.44 -2.92 7.75
N GLU A 102 -4.39 -4.00 6.96
CA GLU A 102 -5.59 -4.74 6.54
C GLU A 102 -6.36 -5.30 7.75
N ILE A 103 -5.67 -5.89 8.72
CA ILE A 103 -6.31 -6.41 9.94
C ILE A 103 -6.96 -5.29 10.74
N ILE A 104 -6.31 -4.13 10.88
CA ILE A 104 -6.92 -2.96 11.55
C ILE A 104 -8.17 -2.49 10.78
N GLY A 105 -8.09 -2.45 9.45
CA GLY A 105 -9.23 -2.15 8.58
C GLY A 105 -10.41 -3.10 8.80
N GLN A 106 -10.15 -4.40 8.88
CA GLN A 106 -11.16 -5.42 9.15
C GLN A 106 -11.75 -5.28 10.56
N ALA A 107 -10.90 -5.02 11.56
CA ALA A 107 -11.28 -4.79 12.95
C ALA A 107 -12.22 -3.59 13.12
N ALA A 108 -12.18 -2.61 12.21
CA ALA A 108 -13.13 -1.48 12.21
C ALA A 108 -14.58 -1.90 11.90
N ARG A 109 -14.82 -3.11 11.38
CA ARG A 109 -16.15 -3.67 11.04
C ARG A 109 -16.97 -2.80 10.08
N ASN A 110 -16.30 -2.21 9.09
CA ASN A 110 -16.96 -1.47 8.02
C ASN A 110 -16.45 -2.00 6.67
N GLU A 111 -17.27 -2.85 6.05
CA GLU A 111 -16.92 -3.56 4.81
C GLU A 111 -16.60 -2.61 3.64
N LEU A 112 -17.25 -1.44 3.59
CA LEU A 112 -16.96 -0.43 2.58
C LEU A 112 -15.56 0.17 2.78
N LEU A 113 -15.16 0.45 4.04
CA LEU A 113 -13.82 0.94 4.34
C LEU A 113 -12.75 -0.12 4.04
N VAL A 114 -13.02 -1.40 4.33
CA VAL A 114 -12.11 -2.50 3.95
C VAL A 114 -11.90 -2.55 2.44
N THR A 115 -12.98 -2.44 1.67
CA THR A 115 -12.92 -2.41 0.20
C THR A 115 -12.10 -1.22 -0.30
N MET A 116 -12.35 -0.02 0.23
CA MET A 116 -11.60 1.19 -0.15
C MET A 116 -10.12 1.11 0.22
N LEU A 117 -9.80 0.57 1.41
CA LEU A 117 -8.42 0.33 1.83
C LEU A 117 -7.72 -0.65 0.89
N GLY A 118 -8.38 -1.75 0.50
CA GLY A 118 -7.82 -2.72 -0.45
C GLY A 118 -7.36 -2.06 -1.75
N VAL A 119 -8.16 -1.14 -2.30
CA VAL A 119 -7.79 -0.36 -3.50
C VAL A 119 -6.50 0.44 -3.28
N ILE A 120 -6.39 1.12 -2.13
CA ILE A 120 -5.22 1.94 -1.76
C ILE A 120 -3.99 1.06 -1.57
N TRP A 121 -4.13 -0.09 -0.91
CA TRP A 121 -3.03 -1.04 -0.71
C TRP A 121 -2.55 -1.66 -2.01
N ASP A 122 -3.45 -1.93 -2.95
CA ASP A 122 -3.08 -2.43 -4.28
C ASP A 122 -2.28 -1.38 -5.08
N VAL A 123 -2.68 -0.10 -5.01
CA VAL A 123 -1.89 1.00 -5.59
C VAL A 123 -0.52 1.05 -4.93
N LEU A 124 -0.48 1.01 -3.60
CA LEU A 124 0.78 0.99 -2.87
C LEU A 124 1.64 -0.20 -3.29
N ARG A 125 1.11 -1.43 -3.32
CA ARG A 125 1.86 -2.64 -3.69
C ARG A 125 2.50 -2.49 -5.07
N SER A 126 1.79 -1.90 -6.03
CA SER A 126 2.33 -1.64 -7.38
C SER A 126 3.44 -0.57 -7.40
N SER A 127 3.40 0.41 -6.50
CA SER A 127 4.44 1.44 -6.34
C SER A 127 5.57 1.03 -5.39
N ARG A 128 5.33 0.06 -4.50
CA ARG A 128 6.16 -0.31 -3.36
C ARG A 128 7.46 -0.98 -3.75
N GLU A 129 7.52 -1.59 -4.93
CA GLU A 129 8.73 -2.22 -5.45
C GLU A 129 9.92 -1.23 -5.54
N GLN A 130 9.68 0.08 -5.62
CA GLN A 130 10.74 1.09 -5.68
C GLN A 130 11.03 1.80 -4.33
N TRP A 131 10.06 1.99 -3.43
CA TRP A 131 10.19 2.99 -2.35
C TRP A 131 10.21 2.48 -0.91
N LEU A 132 9.78 1.23 -0.67
CA LEU A 132 9.71 0.64 0.68
C LEU A 132 10.77 -0.42 0.97
N GLN A 133 11.64 -0.70 0.00
CA GLN A 133 12.78 -1.60 0.19
C GLN A 133 13.90 -0.98 1.03
N THR A 134 13.78 0.28 1.46
CA THR A 134 14.79 0.91 2.31
C THR A 134 14.58 0.51 3.78
N ASN A 135 15.40 -0.43 4.25
CA ASN A 135 15.56 -0.81 5.66
C ASN A 135 15.74 0.38 6.61
N GLN A 136 16.17 1.54 6.10
CA GLN A 136 16.43 2.74 6.87
C GLN A 136 15.20 3.27 7.64
N ARG A 137 13.97 3.01 7.16
CA ARG A 137 12.73 3.43 7.85
C ARG A 137 12.04 2.31 8.63
N ALA A 138 12.54 1.08 8.52
CA ALA A 138 11.83 -0.10 9.00
C ALA A 138 11.66 -0.13 10.52
N HIS A 139 12.71 0.21 11.26
CA HIS A 139 12.67 0.27 12.74
C HIS A 139 11.64 1.29 13.23
N SER A 140 11.64 2.50 12.68
CA SER A 140 10.66 3.54 13.05
C SER A 140 9.23 3.16 12.69
N SER A 141 9.03 2.38 11.62
CA SER A 141 7.72 1.84 11.25
C SER A 141 7.23 0.82 12.27
N ILE A 142 8.10 -0.10 12.70
CA ILE A 142 7.79 -1.10 13.73
C ILE A 142 7.45 -0.41 15.06
N ASP A 143 8.27 0.54 15.52
CA ASP A 143 8.00 1.31 16.76
C ASP A 143 6.64 2.05 16.70
N ALA A 144 6.25 2.50 15.51
CA ALA A 144 4.96 3.14 15.29
C ALA A 144 3.80 2.13 15.34
N HIS A 145 3.96 0.98 14.69
CA HIS A 145 2.98 -0.09 14.74
C HIS A 145 2.78 -0.66 16.15
N GLU A 146 3.85 -0.79 16.94
CA GLU A 146 3.76 -1.19 18.35
C GLU A 146 2.89 -0.22 19.16
N ARG A 147 3.07 1.10 18.97
CA ARG A 147 2.23 2.11 19.63
C ARG A 147 0.76 1.99 19.23
N ILE A 148 0.48 1.72 17.95
CA ILE A 148 -0.89 1.48 17.47
C ILE A 148 -1.46 0.24 18.14
N LEU A 149 -0.72 -0.87 18.16
CA LEU A 149 -1.13 -2.12 18.78
C LEU A 149 -1.42 -1.95 20.27
N VAL A 150 -0.56 -1.24 21.02
CA VAL A 150 -0.79 -0.95 22.44
C VAL A 150 -2.11 -0.20 22.65
N ALA A 151 -2.41 0.80 21.81
CA ALA A 151 -3.66 1.53 21.90
C ALA A 151 -4.89 0.68 21.53
N LEU A 152 -4.75 -0.24 20.56
CA LEU A 152 -5.79 -1.20 20.19
C LEU A 152 -6.07 -2.20 21.34
N ASP A 153 -5.01 -2.76 21.93
CA ASP A 153 -5.08 -3.73 23.05
C ASP A 153 -5.71 -3.10 24.30
N ALA A 154 -5.41 -1.82 24.55
CA ALA A 154 -6.00 -1.04 25.63
C ALA A 154 -7.43 -0.53 25.33
N HIS A 155 -7.97 -0.82 24.14
CA HIS A 155 -9.25 -0.29 23.66
C HIS A 155 -9.37 1.24 23.80
N GLN A 156 -8.34 1.98 23.41
CA GLN A 156 -8.27 3.44 23.50
C GLN A 156 -8.36 4.10 22.11
N PRO A 157 -9.55 4.54 21.65
CA PRO A 157 -9.75 5.03 20.29
C PRO A 157 -8.95 6.28 19.96
N ASP A 158 -8.87 7.23 20.89
CA ASP A 158 -8.14 8.48 20.67
C ASP A 158 -6.63 8.24 20.61
N ALA A 159 -6.11 7.33 21.44
CA ALA A 159 -4.71 6.92 21.39
C ALA A 159 -4.38 6.20 20.07
N ALA A 160 -5.26 5.30 19.61
CA ALA A 160 -5.08 4.59 18.35
C ALA A 160 -5.11 5.55 17.15
N ARG A 161 -6.02 6.54 17.17
CA ARG A 161 -6.05 7.62 16.18
C ARG A 161 -4.74 8.39 16.12
N ALA A 162 -4.27 8.85 17.28
CA ALA A 162 -3.07 9.67 17.37
C ALA A 162 -1.83 8.90 16.91
N ALA A 163 -1.68 7.64 17.34
CA ALA A 163 -0.58 6.77 16.94
C ALA A 163 -0.57 6.51 15.42
N ALA A 164 -1.74 6.23 14.83
CA ALA A 164 -1.86 6.01 13.39
C ALA A 164 -1.61 7.30 12.58
N ALA A 165 -2.10 8.45 13.03
CA ALA A 165 -1.85 9.73 12.37
C ALA A 165 -0.35 10.06 12.34
N GLU A 166 0.32 9.86 13.48
CA GLU A 166 1.76 10.08 13.59
C GLU A 166 2.56 9.13 12.71
N HIS A 167 2.17 7.84 12.67
CA HIS A 167 2.78 6.86 11.79
C HIS A 167 2.72 7.28 10.31
N ILE A 168 1.52 7.62 9.80
CA ILE A 168 1.36 7.98 8.39
C ILE A 168 2.07 9.29 8.05
N ARG A 169 2.05 10.27 8.96
CA ARG A 169 2.80 11.52 8.81
C ARG A 169 4.30 11.25 8.65
N ALA A 170 4.88 10.43 9.55
CA ALA A 170 6.29 10.07 9.49
C ALA A 170 6.66 9.30 8.21
N VAL A 171 5.78 8.40 7.75
CA VAL A 171 5.95 7.72 6.46
C VAL A 171 5.97 8.72 5.30
N GLY A 172 5.05 9.68 5.28
CA GLY A 172 5.00 10.72 4.26
C GLY A 172 6.25 11.59 4.20
N GLU A 173 6.73 12.06 5.35
CA GLU A 173 7.97 12.83 5.44
C GLU A 173 9.18 12.03 4.96
N GLY A 174 9.23 10.74 5.33
CA GLY A 174 10.28 9.82 4.88
C GLY A 174 10.28 9.60 3.37
N ILE A 175 9.11 9.55 2.74
CA ILE A 175 8.97 9.43 1.29
C ILE A 175 9.39 10.72 0.59
N LEU A 176 8.91 11.87 1.05
CA LEU A 176 9.27 13.19 0.49
C LEU A 176 10.78 13.42 0.52
N LYS A 177 11.44 13.01 1.60
CA LYS A 177 12.90 13.08 1.72
C LYS A 177 13.61 12.22 0.69
N LEU A 178 13.19 10.97 0.49
CA LEU A 178 13.80 10.11 -0.54
C LEU A 178 13.63 10.68 -1.94
N ILE A 179 12.44 11.19 -2.27
CA ILE A 179 12.17 11.83 -3.56
C ILE A 179 13.08 13.04 -3.77
N ALA A 180 13.31 13.84 -2.72
CA ALA A 180 14.22 14.97 -2.79
C ALA A 180 15.69 14.52 -2.97
N ASP A 181 16.13 13.50 -2.23
CA ASP A 181 17.49 12.98 -2.29
C ASP A 181 17.81 12.40 -3.69
N GLU A 182 16.89 11.65 -4.30
CA GLU A 182 17.03 11.14 -5.68
C GLU A 182 17.17 12.25 -6.72
N ARG A 183 16.42 13.34 -6.57
CA ARG A 183 16.52 14.50 -7.49
C ARG A 183 17.84 15.26 -7.36
N THR A 184 18.56 15.08 -6.26
CA THR A 184 19.86 15.71 -6.00
C THR A 184 21.05 14.79 -6.28
N ALA A 185 20.82 13.50 -6.59
CA ALA A 185 21.89 12.58 -6.95
C ALA A 185 22.51 13.00 -8.30
N PRO A 186 23.85 13.08 -8.41
CA PRO A 186 24.49 13.40 -9.68
C PRO A 186 24.18 12.31 -10.70
N GLU A 187 23.75 12.69 -11.92
CA GLU A 187 23.61 11.75 -13.03
C GLU A 187 24.93 11.00 -13.21
N THR A 188 24.92 9.69 -12.98
CA THR A 188 26.04 8.82 -13.35
C THR A 188 26.27 8.98 -14.86
N PRO A 189 27.48 9.37 -15.31
CA PRO A 189 27.75 9.48 -16.74
C PRO A 189 27.51 8.11 -17.38
N GLY A 190 26.62 8.06 -18.37
CA GLY A 190 26.36 6.84 -19.13
C GLY A 190 27.65 6.26 -19.72
N PRO A 191 27.70 4.94 -19.97
CA PRO A 191 28.91 4.28 -20.43
C PRO A 191 29.43 4.95 -21.70
N GLN A 192 30.60 5.57 -21.62
CA GLN A 192 31.28 6.13 -22.80
C GLN A 192 31.55 4.96 -23.74
N ALA A 193 30.88 4.96 -24.90
CA ALA A 193 31.15 4.02 -25.97
C ALA A 193 32.62 4.17 -26.38
N THR A 194 33.44 3.19 -26.03
CA THR A 194 34.81 3.07 -26.52
C THR A 194 34.74 2.78 -28.02
N ALA A 195 34.87 3.83 -28.81
CA ALA A 195 35.05 3.73 -30.25
C ALA A 195 36.33 2.94 -30.53
N THR A 196 36.16 1.67 -30.92
CA THR A 196 37.27 0.84 -31.40
C THR A 196 37.56 1.28 -32.82
N VAL A 197 38.58 2.13 -32.99
CA VAL A 197 39.09 2.53 -34.30
C VAL A 197 39.76 1.31 -34.94
N GLY A 198 39.13 0.75 -35.96
CA GLY A 198 39.73 -0.24 -36.84
C GLY A 198 40.87 0.40 -37.64
N LYS A 199 42.10 -0.08 -37.45
CA LYS A 199 43.22 0.16 -38.37
C LYS A 199 43.11 -0.83 -39.52
N GLY A 200 42.84 -0.30 -40.71
CA GLY A 200 43.20 -0.96 -41.97
C GLY A 200 44.57 -0.47 -42.41
N ALA A 201 45.51 -1.40 -42.55
CA ALA A 201 46.59 -1.44 -43.54
C ALA A 201 47.31 -2.78 -43.38
#